data_AF-E9J487-F1
#
_entry.id   AF-E9J487-F1
#
_cell.length_a   1.000
_cell.length_b   1.000
_cell.length_c   1.000
_cell.angle_alpha   90.00
_cell.angle_beta   90.00
_cell.angle_gamma   90.00
#
_symmetry.space_group_name_H-M   'P 1'
#
loop_
_entity.id
_entity.type
_entity.pdbx_description
1 polymer ?
#
loop_
_entity_poly.entity_id
_entity_poly.type
_entity_poly.pdbx_seq_one_letter_code
_entity_poly.pdbx_strand_id
1 'polypeptide(L)' 'MNHENRCIKFSYMFIHLIYRLSFNIANNWGHNKNGSWDGMIGMLQRREIDIGGTGMFMLTERISVLEYIQLYTHSR' A
#
# COMPACT_ATOMS: atom_id res chain seq x y z
N MET A 1 35.72 -5.90 12.11
CA MET A 1 34.49 -6.71 12.23
C MET A 1 33.40 -5.88 12.93
N ASN A 2 32.62 -5.14 12.11
CA ASN A 2 31.18 -4.86 12.19
C ASN A 2 30.59 -4.18 13.44
N HIS A 3 30.72 -2.84 13.52
CA HIS A 3 29.95 -1.99 14.44
C HIS A 3 28.69 -1.34 13.79
N GLU A 4 28.50 -1.46 12.47
CA GLU A 4 27.45 -0.73 11.73
C GLU A 4 26.08 -1.43 11.72
N ASN A 5 26.00 -2.70 12.12
CA ASN A 5 24.77 -3.50 11.99
C ASN A 5 23.84 -3.48 13.21
N ARG A 6 24.18 -2.77 14.29
CA ARG A 6 23.35 -2.73 15.50
C ARG A 6 22.21 -1.70 15.42
N CYS A 7 22.47 -0.50 14.91
CA CYS A 7 21.41 0.52 14.76
C CYS A 7 20.35 0.12 13.73
N ILE A 8 20.76 -0.53 12.64
CA ILE A 8 19.85 -0.93 11.57
C ILE A 8 18.95 -2.10 12.03
N LYS A 9 19.51 -3.12 12.71
CA LYS A 9 18.73 -4.24 13.28
C LYS A 9 17.70 -3.79 14.31
N PHE A 10 18.02 -2.77 15.10
CA PHE A 10 17.08 -2.23 16.09
C PHE A 10 15.89 -1.54 15.43
N SER A 11 16.12 -0.77 14.35
CA SER A 11 15.06 -0.16 13.54
C SER A 11 14.09 -1.19 12.95
N TYR A 12 14.59 -2.32 12.44
CA TYR A 12 13.75 -3.38 11.87
C TYR A 12 12.82 -4.04 12.91
N MET A 13 13.20 -4.14 14.19
CA MET A 13 12.32 -4.70 15.22
C MET A 13 11.12 -3.78 15.53
N PHE A 14 11.26 -2.46 15.40
CA PHE A 14 10.15 -1.52 15.65
C PHE A 14 9.05 -1.60 14.60
N ILE A 15 9.41 -1.88 13.34
CA ILE A 15 8.42 -2.04 12.26
C ILE A 15 7.50 -3.25 12.52
N HIS A 16 7.98 -4.28 13.23
CA HIS A 16 7.21 -5.49 13.52
C HIS A 16 6.28 -5.38 14.73
N LEU A 17 6.47 -4.39 15.63
CA LEU A 17 5.81 -4.36 16.93
C LEU A 17 4.58 -3.44 17.02
N ILE A 18 4.36 -2.53 16.06
CA ILE A 18 3.37 -1.44 16.21
C ILE A 18 2.22 -1.47 15.17
N TYR A 19 2.23 -2.33 14.16
CA TYR A 19 1.11 -2.37 13.19
C TYR A 19 -0.04 -3.25 13.67
N ARG A 20 -1.09 -2.62 14.23
CA ARG A 20 -2.41 -3.26 14.37
C ARG A 20 -3.03 -3.41 12.98
N LEU A 21 -2.74 -4.54 12.32
CA LEU A 21 -3.27 -4.83 10.99
C LEU A 21 -4.79 -5.01 11.06
N SER A 22 -5.51 -4.10 10.41
CA SER A 22 -6.97 -4.19 10.22
C SER A 22 -7.26 -4.32 8.74
N PHE A 23 -8.10 -5.27 8.36
CA PHE A 23 -8.48 -5.49 6.97
C PHE A 23 -9.84 -4.86 6.69
N ASN A 24 -9.93 -4.09 5.61
CA ASN A 24 -11.19 -3.62 5.04
C ASN A 24 -11.35 -4.23 3.65
N ILE A 25 -12.53 -4.81 3.39
CA ILE A 25 -12.84 -5.41 2.09
C ILE A 25 -13.64 -4.38 1.28
N ALA A 26 -13.06 -3.93 0.17
CA ALA A 26 -13.76 -3.14 -0.82
C ALA A 26 -14.20 -4.04 -1.98
N ASN A 27 -15.47 -3.91 -2.40
CA ASN A 27 -16.03 -4.72 -3.49
C ASN A 27 -15.51 -4.32 -4.89
N ASN A 28 -14.82 -3.18 -5.00
CA ASN A 28 -14.26 -2.71 -6.26
C ASN A 28 -12.96 -1.92 -6.02
N TRP A 29 -12.13 -1.83 -7.07
CA TRP A 29 -10.89 -1.05 -7.01
C TRP A 29 -11.14 0.43 -6.91
N GLY A 30 -12.03 0.97 -7.72
CA GLY A 30 -12.36 2.37 -7.73
C GLY A 30 -12.54 2.92 -9.14
N HIS A 31 -13.67 3.58 -9.35
CA HIS A 31 -13.97 4.30 -10.57
C HIS A 31 -13.85 5.80 -10.33
N ASN A 32 -13.27 6.50 -11.30
CA ASN A 32 -13.20 7.95 -11.28
C ASN A 32 -14.59 8.52 -11.58
N LYS A 33 -15.14 9.28 -10.64
CA LYS A 33 -16.34 10.08 -10.79
C LYS A 33 -15.95 11.54 -10.63
N ASN A 34 -15.54 12.14 -11.74
CA ASN A 34 -15.25 13.58 -11.85
C ASN A 34 -14.18 14.08 -10.86
N GLY A 35 -13.11 13.31 -10.67
CA GLY A 35 -11.99 13.62 -9.77
C GLY A 35 -12.12 13.00 -8.37
N SER A 36 -13.28 12.45 -8.03
CA SER A 36 -13.48 11.65 -6.82
C SER A 36 -13.45 10.16 -7.15
N TRP A 37 -12.69 9.39 -6.38
CA TRP A 37 -12.59 7.95 -6.58
C TRP A 37 -13.50 7.21 -5.60
N ASP A 38 -14.19 6.16 -6.08
CA ASP A 38 -14.85 5.19 -5.21
C ASP A 38 -13.96 3.97 -4.93
N GLY A 39 -14.50 2.99 -4.21
CA GLY A 39 -13.80 1.73 -3.93
C GLY A 39 -12.55 1.90 -3.08
N MET A 40 -11.59 1.01 -3.30
CA MET A 40 -10.30 0.99 -2.61
C MET A 40 -9.48 2.26 -2.86
N ILE A 41 -9.47 2.79 -4.09
CA ILE A 41 -8.75 4.01 -4.45
C ILE A 41 -9.36 5.21 -3.71
N GLY A 42 -10.68 5.28 -3.63
CA GLY A 42 -11.36 6.29 -2.81
C GLY A 42 -11.00 6.21 -1.34
N MET A 43 -10.93 5.00 -0.78
CA MET A 43 -10.52 4.78 0.62
C MET A 43 -9.07 5.22 0.85
N LEU A 44 -8.16 4.96 -0.09
CA LEU A 44 -6.76 5.43 -0.05
C LEU A 44 -6.70 6.97 -0.14
N GLN A 45 -7.44 7.57 -1.07
CA GLN A 45 -7.50 9.02 -1.25
C GLN A 45 -8.02 9.72 0.02
N ARG A 46 -8.97 9.11 0.73
CA ARG A 46 -9.51 9.61 2.01
C ARG A 46 -8.70 9.21 3.24
N ARG A 47 -7.60 8.45 3.08
CA ARG A 47 -6.76 7.91 4.15
C ARG A 47 -7.53 7.04 5.17
N GLU A 48 -8.55 6.32 4.70
CA GLU A 48 -9.29 5.32 5.49
C GLU A 48 -8.53 3.98 5.59
N ILE A 49 -7.66 3.73 4.60
CA ILE A 49 -6.75 2.60 4.54
C ILE A 49 -5.36 3.09 4.13
N ASP A 50 -4.32 2.41 4.61
CA ASP A 50 -2.92 2.80 4.33
C ASP A 50 -2.36 2.13 3.07
N ILE A 51 -2.75 0.88 2.79
CA ILE A 51 -2.17 0.06 1.72
C ILE A 51 -3.26 -0.76 1.02
N GLY A 52 -3.23 -0.79 -0.32
CA GLY A 52 -4.02 -1.71 -1.12
C GLY A 52 -3.28 -3.04 -1.33
N GLY A 53 -3.83 -4.15 -0.84
CA GLY A 53 -3.20 -5.48 -0.92
C GLY A 53 -3.53 -6.29 -2.19
N THR A 54 -4.32 -5.74 -3.10
CA THR A 54 -4.77 -6.45 -4.31
C THR A 54 -3.86 -6.11 -5.49
N GLY A 55 -3.51 -7.12 -6.30
CA GLY A 55 -2.84 -6.87 -7.58
C GLY A 55 -3.71 -5.99 -8.48
N MET A 56 -3.27 -4.75 -8.71
CA MET A 56 -3.96 -3.80 -9.58
C MET A 56 -3.08 -3.45 -10.77
N PHE A 57 -3.69 -3.28 -11.93
CA PHE A 57 -3.00 -2.71 -13.08
C PHE A 57 -2.62 -1.25 -12.83
N MET A 58 -1.40 -0.90 -13.22
CA MET A 58 -0.96 0.49 -13.29
C MET A 58 -1.66 1.16 -14.47
N LEU A 59 -2.49 2.16 -14.18
CA LEU A 59 -3.21 2.95 -15.17
C LEU A 59 -2.78 4.40 -15.01
N THR A 60 -2.50 5.09 -16.12
CA THR A 60 -2.00 6.49 -16.11
C THR A 60 -2.89 7.43 -15.30
N GLU A 61 -4.20 7.24 -15.36
CA GLU A 61 -5.19 8.03 -14.61
C GLU A 61 -5.05 7.89 -13.08
N ARG A 62 -4.46 6.81 -12.60
CA ARG A 62 -4.31 6.48 -11.17
C ARG A 62 -2.93 6.84 -10.61
N ILE A 63 -1.94 7.07 -11.47
CA ILE A 63 -0.55 7.41 -11.06
C ILE A 63 -0.51 8.73 -10.29
N SER A 64 -1.39 9.68 -10.59
CA SER A 64 -1.46 10.95 -9.87
C SER A 64 -2.09 10.84 -8.47
N VAL A 65 -2.74 9.72 -8.17
CA VAL A 65 -3.51 9.51 -6.92
C VAL A 65 -2.87 8.45 -6.03
N LEU A 66 -2.18 7.48 -6.62
CA LEU A 66 -1.64 6.31 -5.93
C LEU A 66 -0.13 6.19 -6.15
N GLU A 67 0.56 5.75 -5.10
CA GLU A 67 1.93 5.27 -5.19
C GLU A 67 1.92 3.75 -5.36
N TYR A 68 2.63 3.26 -6.38
CA TYR A 68 2.71 1.84 -6.70
C TYR A 68 4.00 1.24 -6.15
N ILE A 69 3.85 0.20 -5.33
CA ILE A 69 4.96 -0.64 -4.89
C ILE A 69 4.97 -1.89 -5.77
N GLN A 70 6.07 -2.11 -6.48
CA GLN A 70 6.20 -3.27 -7.36
C GLN A 70 6.32 -4.55 -6.53
N LEU A 71 5.24 -5.32 -6.47
CA LEU A 71 5.26 -6.67 -5.94
C LEU A 71 5.58 -7.65 -7.08
N TYR A 72 6.68 -8.39 -6.95
CA TYR A 72 7.02 -9.45 -7.89
C TYR A 72 6.15 -10.68 -7.61
N THR A 73 5.12 -10.88 -8.43
CA THR A 73 4.42 -12.16 -8.47
C THR A 73 5.27 -13.15 -9.25
N HIS A 74 5.79 -14.17 -8.59
CA HIS A 74 6.55 -15.23 -9.24
C HIS A 74 5.62 -16.04 -10.16
N SER A 75 5.70 -15.85 -11.48
CA SER A 75 5.06 -16.73 -12.46
C SER A 75 5.79 -18.07 -12.48
N ARG A 76 5.05 -19.18 -12.35
CA ARG A 76 5.59 -20.53 -12.58
C ARG A 76 5.74 -20.81 -14.08
#